data_AF-A0A9E0BF67-F1
#
_entry.id   AF-A0A9E0BF67-F1
#
_cell.length_a   1.000
_cell.length_b   1.000
_cell.length_c   1.000
_cell.angle_alpha   90.00
_cell.angle_beta   90.00
_cell.angle_gamma   90.00
#
_symmetry.space_group_name_H-M   'P 1'
#
loop_
_entity.id
_entity.type
_entity.pdbx_description
1 polymer ?
#
loop_
_entity_poly.entity_id
_entity_poly.type
_entity_poly.pdbx_seq_one_letter_code
_entity_poly.pdbx_strand_id
1 'polypeptide(L)'
;MLETDAAGLGLSGASPRAAEDYRAAVSLYHALHGDPLSRLEAAIADSPGFVMAHVLKADMLLVGASPEVAAMGADAVKAASGLSATTREQGHVAAAVQIAGGQFAAAGRILEDVSVAEPLDGVALQAGQLMDFMLGDNRMLRDRIARALPAWSPQTPDYHAILGMHAFGLEETGFYDRAEAAGRQAIALEPRNAWAQHAVAHVLEMQDRRADGVAW
;
A
#
# COMPACT_ATOMS: atom_id res chain seq x y z
N MET A 1 -21.74 12.96 -8.72
CA MET A 1 -21.05 11.92 -9.50
C MET A 1 -20.20 11.15 -8.51
N LEU A 2 -20.00 9.85 -8.68
CA LEU A 2 -19.06 9.12 -7.81
C LEU A 2 -17.65 9.56 -8.22
N GLU A 3 -16.88 10.11 -7.27
CA GLU A 3 -15.48 10.43 -7.51
C GLU A 3 -14.67 9.14 -7.70
N THR A 4 -13.55 9.25 -8.42
CA THR A 4 -12.67 8.11 -8.67
C THR A 4 -11.22 8.47 -8.38
N ASP A 5 -10.43 7.47 -8.02
CA ASP A 5 -8.98 7.63 -7.92
C ASP A 5 -8.32 7.70 -9.31
N ALA A 6 -7.00 7.75 -9.32
CA ALA A 6 -6.23 7.90 -10.54
C ALA A 6 -6.24 6.62 -11.43
N ALA A 7 -6.68 5.48 -10.89
CA ALA A 7 -6.90 4.23 -11.61
C ALA A 7 -8.36 4.03 -12.04
N GLY A 8 -9.26 4.98 -11.72
CA GLY A 8 -10.68 4.92 -12.04
C GLY A 8 -11.52 4.14 -11.03
N LEU A 9 -10.97 3.80 -9.85
CA LEU A 9 -11.70 3.07 -8.81
C LEU A 9 -12.55 4.04 -7.99
N GLY A 10 -13.79 3.65 -7.69
CA GLY A 10 -14.76 4.51 -6.98
C GLY A 10 -14.33 4.93 -5.57
N LEU A 11 -14.62 6.17 -5.20
CA LEU A 11 -14.33 6.78 -3.90
C LEU A 11 -15.63 7.21 -3.22
N SER A 12 -16.26 6.28 -2.51
CA SER A 12 -17.56 6.50 -1.87
C SER A 12 -17.46 7.58 -0.79
N GLY A 13 -18.37 8.57 -0.89
CA GLY A 13 -18.48 9.66 0.08
C GLY A 13 -17.43 10.76 -0.03
N ALA A 14 -16.57 10.73 -1.05
CA ALA A 14 -15.59 11.79 -1.31
C ALA A 14 -16.21 13.00 -2.03
N SER A 15 -15.85 14.20 -1.60
CA SER A 15 -15.91 15.39 -2.45
C SER A 15 -14.73 15.40 -3.45
N PRO A 16 -14.77 16.22 -4.51
CA PRO A 16 -13.63 16.39 -5.41
C PRO A 16 -12.35 16.81 -4.70
N ARG A 17 -12.46 17.67 -3.68
CA ARG A 17 -11.31 18.13 -2.87
C ARG A 17 -10.76 17.01 -2.02
N ALA A 18 -11.63 16.27 -1.31
CA ALA A 18 -11.20 15.14 -0.50
C ALA A 18 -10.55 14.04 -1.35
N ALA A 19 -11.05 13.79 -2.57
CA ALA A 19 -10.44 12.86 -3.52
C ALA A 19 -9.04 13.32 -3.96
N GLU A 20 -8.79 14.62 -4.13
CA GLU A 20 -7.46 15.16 -4.41
C GLU A 20 -6.49 14.96 -3.25
N ASP A 21 -6.90 15.31 -2.02
CA ASP A 21 -6.10 15.11 -0.82
C ASP A 21 -5.81 13.62 -0.57
N TYR A 22 -6.78 12.73 -0.83
CA TYR A 22 -6.60 11.29 -0.77
C TYR A 22 -5.59 10.77 -1.79
N ARG A 23 -5.66 11.21 -3.06
CA ARG A 23 -4.66 10.82 -4.07
C ARG A 23 -3.25 11.27 -3.68
N ALA A 24 -3.12 12.47 -3.12
CA ALA A 24 -1.83 12.94 -2.60
C ALA A 24 -1.34 12.10 -1.41
N ALA A 25 -2.23 11.71 -0.50
CA ALA A 25 -1.91 10.81 0.61
C ALA A 25 -1.46 9.43 0.11
N VAL A 26 -2.17 8.86 -0.87
CA VAL A 26 -1.84 7.56 -1.48
C VAL A 26 -0.46 7.60 -2.13
N SER A 27 -0.13 8.61 -2.93
CA SER A 27 1.21 8.71 -3.54
C SER A 27 2.33 8.83 -2.49
N LEU A 28 2.10 9.55 -1.39
CA LEU A 28 3.06 9.65 -0.27
C LEU A 28 3.20 8.30 0.47
N TYR A 29 2.09 7.60 0.70
CA TYR A 29 2.06 6.28 1.31
C TYR A 29 2.78 5.22 0.45
N HIS A 30 2.53 5.23 -0.86
CA HIS A 30 3.21 4.38 -1.85
C HIS A 30 4.72 4.63 -1.89
N ALA A 31 5.16 5.88 -1.74
CA ALA A 31 6.58 6.21 -1.66
C ALA A 31 7.20 5.94 -0.27
N LEU A 32 6.39 5.69 0.76
CA LEU A 32 6.78 5.66 2.18
C LEU A 32 7.56 6.92 2.58
N HIS A 33 7.06 8.08 2.16
CA HIS A 33 7.74 9.36 2.33
C HIS A 33 6.77 10.49 2.73
N GLY A 34 7.29 11.49 3.46
CA GLY A 34 6.55 12.69 3.82
C GLY A 34 5.49 12.44 4.89
N ASP A 35 4.38 13.17 4.79
CA ASP A 35 3.29 13.12 5.77
C ASP A 35 1.93 12.83 5.09
N PRO A 36 1.68 11.55 4.75
CA PRO A 36 0.40 11.13 4.21
C PRO A 36 -0.77 11.32 5.18
N LEU A 37 -0.53 11.24 6.51
CA LEU A 37 -1.59 11.38 7.51
C LEU A 37 -2.21 12.78 7.48
N SER A 38 -1.40 13.84 7.44
CA SER A 38 -1.93 15.21 7.39
C SER A 38 -2.86 15.45 6.19
N ARG A 39 -2.54 14.86 5.03
CA ARG A 39 -3.40 14.91 3.84
C ARG A 39 -4.70 14.15 4.05
N LEU A 40 -4.59 12.98 4.67
CA LEU A 40 -5.73 12.12 4.93
C LEU A 40 -6.70 12.72 5.95
N GLU A 41 -6.19 13.36 7.00
CA GLU A 41 -7.01 14.11 7.97
C GLU A 41 -7.74 15.28 7.30
N ALA A 42 -7.10 15.98 6.36
CA ALA A 42 -7.76 17.02 5.58
C ALA A 42 -8.91 16.47 4.73
N ALA A 43 -8.70 15.32 4.06
CA ALA A 43 -9.73 14.64 3.30
C ALA A 43 -10.92 14.19 4.17
N ILE A 44 -10.64 13.64 5.35
CA ILE A 44 -11.67 13.21 6.32
C ILE A 44 -12.42 14.41 6.90
N ALA A 45 -11.73 15.51 7.20
CA ALA A 45 -12.36 16.72 7.73
C ALA A 45 -13.31 17.36 6.71
N ASP A 46 -12.96 17.33 5.42
CA ASP A 46 -13.82 17.79 4.33
C ASP A 46 -14.98 16.83 4.07
N SER A 47 -14.69 15.52 4.05
CA SER A 47 -15.64 14.46 3.71
C SER A 47 -15.64 13.35 4.77
N PRO A 48 -16.36 13.52 5.90
CA PRO A 48 -16.37 12.52 6.98
C PRO A 48 -16.91 11.15 6.58
N GLY A 49 -17.71 11.10 5.50
CA GLY A 49 -18.25 9.87 4.92
C GLY A 49 -17.34 9.20 3.89
N PHE A 50 -16.09 9.62 3.74
CA PHE A 50 -15.17 9.08 2.75
C PHE A 50 -14.54 7.75 3.22
N VAL A 51 -15.04 6.64 2.68
CA VAL A 51 -14.68 5.28 3.11
C VAL A 51 -13.18 5.01 3.03
N MET A 52 -12.58 5.20 1.84
CA MET A 52 -11.17 4.85 1.63
C MET A 52 -10.20 5.75 2.39
N ALA A 53 -10.60 6.97 2.75
CA ALA A 53 -9.77 7.82 3.58
C ALA A 53 -9.63 7.27 5.00
N HIS A 54 -10.73 6.75 5.58
CA HIS A 54 -10.70 6.07 6.87
C HIS A 54 -9.95 4.73 6.81
N VAL A 55 -10.11 3.97 5.72
CA VAL A 55 -9.36 2.71 5.51
C VAL A 55 -7.86 2.97 5.49
N LEU A 56 -7.38 3.89 4.64
CA LEU A 56 -5.95 4.17 4.54
C LEU A 56 -5.38 4.64 5.88
N LYS A 57 -6.16 5.39 6.67
CA LYS A 57 -5.78 5.84 8.01
C LYS A 57 -5.64 4.65 8.95
N ALA A 58 -6.56 3.70 8.89
CA ALA A 58 -6.46 2.47 9.67
C ALA A 58 -5.21 1.65 9.28
N ASP A 59 -4.99 1.43 7.99
CA ASP A 59 -3.83 0.65 7.50
C ASP A 59 -2.49 1.23 7.99
N MET A 60 -2.38 2.55 8.03
CA MET A 60 -1.19 3.25 8.50
C MET A 60 -0.99 3.22 10.02
N LEU A 61 -2.06 3.10 10.80
CA LEU A 61 -2.03 3.28 12.26
C LEU A 61 -2.18 1.99 13.06
N LEU A 62 -2.53 0.87 12.42
CA LEU A 62 -2.76 -0.40 13.11
C LEU A 62 -1.51 -1.30 13.20
N VAL A 63 -0.60 -1.22 12.24
CA VAL A 63 0.56 -2.14 12.15
C VAL A 63 1.80 -1.47 12.72
N GLY A 64 2.49 -2.16 13.65
CA GLY A 64 3.74 -1.65 14.25
C GLY A 64 3.56 -0.43 15.16
N ALA A 65 2.33 -0.13 15.56
CA ALA A 65 1.94 1.06 16.30
C ALA A 65 1.96 0.88 17.82
N SER A 66 2.12 1.98 18.56
CA SER A 66 1.85 1.97 20.01
C SER A 66 0.36 1.76 20.28
N PRO A 67 -0.06 1.33 21.49
CA PRO A 67 -1.46 1.14 21.81
C PRO A 67 -2.33 2.40 21.57
N GLU A 68 -1.80 3.58 21.85
CA GLU A 68 -2.49 4.86 21.63
C GLU A 68 -2.72 5.13 20.14
N VAL A 69 -1.71 4.86 19.30
CA VAL A 69 -1.79 5.03 17.85
C VAL A 69 -2.73 3.99 17.24
N ALA A 70 -2.65 2.74 17.69
CA ALA A 70 -3.54 1.67 17.27
C ALA A 70 -5.02 1.97 17.61
N ALA A 71 -5.29 2.63 18.74
CA ALA A 71 -6.64 3.07 19.09
C ALA A 71 -7.21 4.07 18.07
N MET A 72 -6.38 5.01 17.57
CA MET A 72 -6.78 5.94 16.51
C MET A 72 -7.09 5.20 15.20
N GLY A 73 -6.31 4.16 14.87
CA GLY A 73 -6.59 3.27 13.74
C GLY A 73 -7.92 2.54 13.90
N ALA A 74 -8.20 2.00 15.09
CA ALA A 74 -9.46 1.32 15.39
C ALA A 74 -10.68 2.26 15.28
N ASP A 75 -10.54 3.52 15.68
CA ASP A 75 -11.58 4.54 15.48
C ASP A 75 -11.87 4.79 14.00
N ALA A 76 -10.82 4.82 13.15
CA ALA A 76 -10.97 4.93 11.71
C ALA A 76 -11.68 3.71 11.10
N VAL A 77 -11.36 2.48 11.55
CA VAL A 77 -12.08 1.26 11.15
C VAL A 77 -13.56 1.35 11.51
N LYS A 78 -13.87 1.81 12.73
CA LYS A 78 -15.25 1.98 13.20
C LYS A 78 -16.01 3.00 12.35
N ALA A 79 -15.37 4.11 11.99
CA ALA A 79 -15.95 5.10 11.10
C ALA A 79 -16.25 4.50 9.72
N ALA A 80 -15.27 3.82 9.10
CA ALA A 80 -15.43 3.20 7.77
C ALA A 80 -16.54 2.13 7.74
N SER A 81 -16.66 1.33 8.81
CA SER A 81 -17.65 0.25 8.92
C SER A 81 -19.10 0.73 8.93
N GLY A 82 -19.35 2.00 9.27
CA GLY A 82 -20.69 2.58 9.30
C GLY A 82 -21.14 3.22 7.98
N LEU A 83 -20.28 3.21 6.96
CA LEU A 83 -20.50 3.95 5.71
C LEU A 83 -20.97 3.03 4.58
N SER A 84 -21.69 3.61 3.62
CA SER A 84 -22.06 2.91 2.39
C SER A 84 -20.84 2.81 1.47
N ALA A 85 -20.47 1.59 1.10
CA ALA A 85 -19.25 1.27 0.40
C ALA A 85 -19.52 0.38 -0.82
N THR A 86 -18.72 0.52 -1.88
CA THR A 86 -18.65 -0.42 -3.00
C THR A 86 -18.10 -1.78 -2.55
N THR A 87 -18.20 -2.82 -3.39
CA THR A 87 -17.66 -4.16 -3.07
C THR A 87 -16.16 -4.13 -2.77
N ARG A 88 -15.39 -3.37 -3.55
CA ARG A 88 -13.95 -3.16 -3.31
C ARG A 88 -13.68 -2.56 -1.93
N GLU A 89 -14.36 -1.46 -1.62
CA GLU A 89 -14.23 -0.74 -0.36
C GLU A 89 -14.69 -1.59 0.84
N GLN A 90 -15.73 -2.41 0.67
CA GLN A 90 -16.16 -3.38 1.69
C GLN A 90 -15.06 -4.41 2.00
N GLY A 91 -14.33 -4.88 0.98
CA GLY A 91 -13.18 -5.76 1.17
C GLY A 91 -12.08 -5.10 1.99
N HIS A 92 -11.74 -3.85 1.68
CA HIS A 92 -10.79 -3.05 2.47
C HIS A 92 -11.22 -2.87 3.93
N VAL A 93 -12.48 -2.47 4.15
CA VAL A 93 -13.02 -2.32 5.52
C VAL A 93 -12.97 -3.65 6.27
N ALA A 94 -13.34 -4.75 5.63
CA ALA A 94 -13.27 -6.08 6.23
C ALA A 94 -11.84 -6.48 6.60
N ALA A 95 -10.86 -6.18 5.74
CA ALA A 95 -9.45 -6.40 6.04
C ALA A 95 -8.99 -5.56 7.24
N ALA A 96 -9.31 -4.26 7.27
CA ALA A 96 -8.95 -3.37 8.37
C ALA A 96 -9.54 -3.82 9.72
N VAL A 97 -10.76 -4.37 9.73
CA VAL A 97 -11.35 -5.03 10.91
C VAL A 97 -10.50 -6.22 11.38
N GLN A 98 -10.02 -7.06 10.46
CA GLN A 98 -9.13 -8.18 10.81
C GLN A 98 -7.79 -7.70 11.36
N ILE A 99 -7.20 -6.66 10.76
CA ILE A 99 -5.94 -6.06 11.22
C ILE A 99 -6.10 -5.52 12.65
N ALA A 100 -7.17 -4.79 12.93
CA ALA A 100 -7.47 -4.28 14.28
C ALA A 100 -7.66 -5.41 15.32
N GLY A 101 -8.11 -6.59 14.88
CA GLY A 101 -8.21 -7.80 15.71
C GLY A 101 -6.94 -8.66 15.76
N GLY A 102 -5.83 -8.20 15.16
CA GLY A 102 -4.56 -8.96 15.07
C GLY A 102 -4.61 -10.18 14.15
N GLN A 103 -5.63 -10.31 13.30
CA GLN A 103 -5.84 -11.46 12.41
C GLN A 103 -5.20 -11.23 11.03
N PHE A 104 -3.88 -11.02 10.99
CA PHE A 104 -3.17 -10.66 9.75
C PHE A 104 -3.34 -11.68 8.62
N ALA A 105 -3.38 -12.97 8.93
CA ALA A 105 -3.62 -14.01 7.93
C ALA A 105 -5.01 -13.93 7.29
N ALA A 106 -6.03 -13.48 8.04
CA ALA A 106 -7.36 -13.25 7.49
C ALA A 106 -7.38 -11.96 6.64
N ALA A 107 -6.77 -10.88 7.13
CA ALA A 107 -6.64 -9.63 6.39
C ALA A 107 -5.93 -9.82 5.05
N GLY A 108 -4.79 -10.52 5.04
CA GLY A 108 -4.00 -10.77 3.83
C GLY A 108 -4.77 -11.55 2.74
N ARG A 109 -5.63 -12.50 3.13
CA ARG A 109 -6.52 -13.21 2.20
C ARG A 109 -7.59 -12.30 1.62
N ILE A 110 -8.23 -11.47 2.45
CA ILE A 110 -9.24 -10.51 1.98
C ILE A 110 -8.60 -9.52 0.99
N LEU A 111 -7.41 -9.01 1.31
CA LEU A 111 -6.68 -8.09 0.42
C LEU A 111 -6.18 -8.80 -0.85
N GLU A 112 -5.93 -10.11 -0.81
CA GLU A 112 -5.69 -10.90 -2.03
C GLU A 112 -6.94 -10.94 -2.91
N ASP A 113 -8.11 -11.22 -2.34
CA ASP A 113 -9.37 -11.22 -3.10
C ASP A 113 -9.66 -9.85 -3.73
N VAL A 114 -9.43 -8.76 -2.99
CA VAL A 114 -9.58 -7.38 -3.50
C VAL A 114 -8.62 -7.12 -4.67
N SER A 115 -7.32 -7.42 -4.50
CA SER A 115 -6.31 -7.16 -5.54
C SER A 115 -6.41 -8.11 -6.74
N VAL A 116 -7.04 -9.28 -6.60
CA VAL A 116 -7.39 -10.15 -7.73
C VAL A 116 -8.55 -9.57 -8.53
N ALA A 117 -9.57 -9.04 -7.85
CA ALA A 117 -10.72 -8.43 -8.51
C ALA A 117 -10.36 -7.08 -9.16
N GLU A 118 -9.56 -6.27 -8.47
CA GLU A 118 -9.16 -4.92 -8.86
C GLU A 118 -7.61 -4.83 -8.88
N PRO A 119 -6.93 -5.34 -9.92
CA PRO A 119 -5.47 -5.43 -9.94
C PRO A 119 -4.77 -4.06 -9.94
N LEU A 120 -5.48 -2.98 -10.24
CA LEU A 120 -4.98 -1.60 -10.17
C LEU A 120 -5.16 -0.95 -8.79
N ASP A 121 -5.70 -1.67 -7.80
CA ASP A 121 -5.81 -1.16 -6.42
C ASP A 121 -4.45 -1.25 -5.71
N GLY A 122 -3.63 -0.21 -5.88
CA GLY A 122 -2.32 -0.09 -5.25
C GLY A 122 -2.36 -0.14 -3.73
N VAL A 123 -3.42 0.38 -3.10
CA VAL A 123 -3.61 0.35 -1.65
C VAL A 123 -3.82 -1.08 -1.18
N ALA A 124 -4.63 -1.88 -1.89
CA ALA A 124 -4.82 -3.29 -1.56
C ALA A 124 -3.53 -4.10 -1.71
N LEU A 125 -2.74 -3.80 -2.73
CA LEU A 125 -1.44 -4.43 -2.95
C LEU A 125 -0.45 -4.10 -1.82
N GLN A 126 -0.34 -2.83 -1.42
CA GLN A 126 0.59 -2.41 -0.37
C GLN A 126 0.17 -2.89 1.02
N ALA A 127 -1.10 -2.72 1.40
CA ALA A 127 -1.63 -3.24 2.66
C ALA A 127 -1.51 -4.76 2.72
N GLY A 128 -1.81 -5.45 1.61
CA GLY A 128 -1.68 -6.91 1.51
C GLY A 128 -0.24 -7.38 1.65
N GLN A 129 0.71 -6.72 0.97
CA GLN A 129 2.13 -7.05 1.07
C GLN A 129 2.65 -6.80 2.50
N LEU A 130 2.17 -5.77 3.20
CA LEU A 130 2.50 -5.55 4.60
C LEU A 130 2.01 -6.71 5.48
N MET A 131 0.83 -7.29 5.21
CA MET A 131 0.36 -8.47 5.95
C MET A 131 1.25 -9.69 5.68
N ASP A 132 1.61 -9.91 4.42
CA ASP A 132 2.51 -11.00 4.03
C ASP A 132 3.88 -10.87 4.72
N PHE A 133 4.40 -9.64 4.83
CA PHE A 133 5.63 -9.33 5.58
C PHE A 133 5.50 -9.67 7.07
N MET A 134 4.42 -9.23 7.72
CA MET A 134 4.17 -9.50 9.15
C MET A 134 4.04 -11.00 9.46
N LEU A 135 3.65 -11.80 8.47
CA LEU A 135 3.52 -13.26 8.58
C LEU A 135 4.78 -14.03 8.17
N GLY A 136 5.76 -13.36 7.56
CA GLY A 136 6.93 -14.01 6.95
C GLY A 136 6.59 -14.86 5.73
N ASP A 137 5.50 -14.55 5.00
CA ASP A 137 5.14 -15.25 3.76
C ASP A 137 5.88 -14.64 2.57
N ASN A 138 7.17 -14.95 2.46
CA ASN A 138 8.04 -14.43 1.40
C ASN A 138 7.55 -14.79 0.00
N ARG A 139 6.84 -15.92 -0.16
CA ARG A 139 6.23 -16.29 -1.44
C ARG A 139 5.15 -15.30 -1.82
N MET A 140 4.28 -14.92 -0.89
CA MET A 140 3.22 -13.95 -1.14
C MET A 140 3.74 -12.51 -1.32
N LEU A 141 4.82 -12.13 -0.63
CA LEU A 141 5.52 -10.86 -0.89
C LEU A 141 5.83 -10.67 -2.38
N ARG A 142 6.27 -11.74 -3.06
CA ARG A 142 6.52 -11.76 -4.50
C ARG A 142 5.25 -11.94 -5.32
N ASP A 143 4.48 -12.98 -5.02
CA ASP A 143 3.45 -13.51 -5.91
C ASP A 143 2.21 -12.61 -5.98
N ARG A 144 1.85 -11.91 -4.88
CA ARG A 144 0.76 -10.91 -4.87
C ARG A 144 1.02 -9.83 -5.92
N ILE A 145 2.22 -9.25 -5.88
CA ILE A 145 2.60 -8.16 -6.76
C ILE A 145 2.81 -8.67 -8.18
N ALA A 146 3.48 -9.82 -8.34
CA ALA A 146 3.70 -10.43 -9.66
C ALA A 146 2.38 -10.73 -10.40
N ARG A 147 1.32 -11.10 -9.67
CA ARG A 147 0.00 -11.37 -10.24
C ARG A 147 -0.67 -10.11 -10.79
N ALA A 148 -0.54 -8.99 -10.08
CA ALA A 148 -1.13 -7.71 -10.49
C ALA A 148 -0.31 -6.99 -11.56
N LEU A 149 1.02 -7.14 -11.55
CA LEU A 149 1.96 -6.39 -12.39
C LEU A 149 1.59 -6.29 -13.89
N PRO A 150 1.05 -7.32 -14.56
CA PRO A 150 0.65 -7.22 -15.97
C PRO A 150 -0.46 -6.20 -16.26
N ALA A 151 -1.26 -5.82 -15.26
CA ALA A 151 -2.28 -4.78 -15.39
C ALA A 151 -1.69 -3.36 -15.35
N TRP A 152 -0.48 -3.20 -14.81
CA TRP A 152 0.15 -1.90 -14.60
C TRP A 152 1.07 -1.51 -15.75
N SER A 153 1.14 -0.21 -16.03
CA SER A 153 2.07 0.34 -17.01
C SER A 153 2.80 1.58 -16.46
N PRO A 154 3.88 2.04 -17.13
CA PRO A 154 4.54 3.30 -16.77
C PRO A 154 3.64 4.56 -16.84
N GLN A 155 2.45 4.46 -17.43
CA GLN A 155 1.46 5.54 -17.49
C GLN A 155 0.47 5.48 -16.33
N THR A 156 0.38 4.34 -15.64
CA THR A 156 -0.43 4.21 -14.43
C THR A 156 0.24 5.01 -13.30
N PRO A 157 -0.48 5.90 -12.62
CA PRO A 157 0.02 6.61 -11.45
C PRO A 157 0.59 5.62 -10.41
N ASP A 158 1.65 6.04 -9.72
CA ASP A 158 2.34 5.23 -8.70
C ASP A 158 2.90 3.88 -9.17
N TYR A 159 3.09 3.67 -10.49
CA TYR A 159 3.72 2.44 -11.02
C TYR A 159 5.07 2.11 -10.37
N HIS A 160 5.83 3.13 -9.96
CA HIS A 160 7.08 2.96 -9.22
C HIS A 160 6.88 2.14 -7.94
N ALA A 161 5.75 2.29 -7.25
CA ALA A 161 5.45 1.61 -6.00
C ALA A 161 5.29 0.12 -6.24
N ILE A 162 4.60 -0.26 -7.31
CA ILE A 162 4.41 -1.67 -7.70
C ILE A 162 5.75 -2.32 -8.06
N LEU A 163 6.62 -1.59 -8.79
CA LEU A 163 7.98 -2.06 -9.06
C LEU A 163 8.81 -2.21 -7.78
N GLY A 164 8.71 -1.26 -6.84
CA GLY A 164 9.39 -1.34 -5.55
C GLY A 164 8.93 -2.52 -4.70
N MET A 165 7.61 -2.73 -4.60
CA MET A 165 7.02 -3.89 -3.93
C MET A 165 7.44 -5.20 -4.60
N HIS A 166 7.52 -5.24 -5.93
CA HIS A 166 7.98 -6.44 -6.65
C HIS A 166 9.47 -6.71 -6.42
N ALA A 167 10.30 -5.66 -6.43
CA ALA A 167 11.72 -5.75 -6.12
C ALA A 167 11.95 -6.35 -4.73
N PHE A 168 11.21 -5.87 -3.72
CA PHE A 168 11.27 -6.41 -2.37
C PHE A 168 10.89 -7.90 -2.32
N GLY A 169 9.76 -8.30 -2.92
CA GLY A 169 9.37 -9.72 -2.95
C GLY A 169 10.35 -10.61 -3.71
N LEU A 170 11.00 -10.10 -4.77
CA LEU A 170 12.05 -10.82 -5.49
C LEU A 170 13.31 -11.00 -4.63
N GLU A 171 13.71 -9.98 -3.88
CA GLU A 171 14.87 -10.01 -2.99
C GLU A 171 14.67 -11.01 -1.86
N GLU A 172 13.53 -10.95 -1.17
CA GLU A 172 13.13 -11.88 -0.09
C GLU A 172 12.97 -13.34 -0.55
N THR A 173 13.00 -13.58 -1.86
CA THR A 173 12.96 -14.92 -2.47
C THR A 173 14.22 -15.28 -3.26
N GLY A 174 15.30 -14.49 -3.14
CA GLY A 174 16.62 -14.78 -3.68
C GLY A 174 16.81 -14.47 -5.17
N PHE A 175 15.86 -13.79 -5.82
CA PHE A 175 15.98 -13.37 -7.23
C PHE A 175 16.68 -12.01 -7.35
N TYR A 176 17.87 -11.91 -6.77
CA TYR A 176 18.59 -10.66 -6.55
C TYR A 176 18.79 -9.81 -7.82
N ASP A 177 19.23 -10.41 -8.94
CA ASP A 177 19.46 -9.66 -10.18
C ASP A 177 18.17 -9.01 -10.71
N ARG A 178 17.04 -9.71 -10.56
CA ARG A 178 15.72 -9.19 -10.96
C ARG A 178 15.22 -8.15 -9.98
N ALA A 179 15.48 -8.34 -8.69
CA ALA A 179 15.13 -7.41 -7.64
C ALA A 179 15.84 -6.07 -7.82
N GLU A 180 17.17 -6.08 -8.05
CA GLU A 180 17.93 -4.86 -8.28
C GLU A 180 17.46 -4.14 -9.54
N ALA A 181 17.22 -4.85 -10.64
CA ALA A 181 16.72 -4.26 -11.87
C ALA A 181 15.36 -3.55 -11.66
N ALA A 182 14.41 -4.22 -11.01
CA ALA A 182 13.09 -3.65 -10.70
C ALA A 182 13.20 -2.47 -9.72
N GLY A 183 14.03 -2.57 -8.69
CA GLY A 183 14.22 -1.53 -7.69
C GLY A 183 14.87 -0.27 -8.26
N ARG A 184 15.91 -0.42 -9.10
CA ARG A 184 16.53 0.70 -9.81
C ARG A 184 15.57 1.37 -10.79
N GLN A 185 14.73 0.59 -11.47
CA GLN A 185 13.69 1.15 -12.34
C GLN A 185 12.66 1.95 -11.53
N ALA A 186 12.21 1.43 -10.38
CA ALA A 186 11.29 2.14 -9.49
C ALA A 186 11.87 3.49 -9.04
N ILE A 187 13.16 3.52 -8.68
CA ILE A 187 13.86 4.73 -8.21
C ILE A 187 14.09 5.74 -9.34
N ALA A 188 14.32 5.27 -10.57
CA ALA A 188 14.41 6.15 -11.73
C ALA A 188 13.08 6.89 -12.00
N LEU A 189 11.94 6.29 -11.65
CA LEU A 189 10.61 6.90 -11.77
C LEU A 189 10.28 7.81 -10.57
N GLU A 190 10.60 7.37 -9.36
CA GLU A 190 10.40 8.14 -8.12
C GLU A 190 11.60 7.93 -7.19
N PRO A 191 12.56 8.88 -7.16
CA PRO A 191 13.77 8.75 -6.35
C PRO A 191 13.52 8.60 -4.86
N ARG A 192 12.38 9.03 -4.33
CA ARG A 192 12.02 8.96 -2.90
C ARG A 192 11.35 7.64 -2.50
N ASN A 193 11.19 6.69 -3.43
CA ASN A 193 10.58 5.41 -3.13
C ASN A 193 11.45 4.59 -2.16
N ALA A 194 11.12 4.68 -0.87
CA ALA A 194 11.95 4.08 0.18
C ALA A 194 11.92 2.55 0.14
N TRP A 195 10.83 1.94 -0.33
CA TRP A 195 10.71 0.49 -0.43
C TRP A 195 11.63 -0.09 -1.51
N ALA A 196 11.72 0.59 -2.65
CA ALA A 196 12.68 0.22 -3.70
C ALA A 196 14.12 0.46 -3.27
N GLN A 197 14.40 1.55 -2.55
CA GLN A 197 15.75 1.81 -2.01
C GLN A 197 16.19 0.72 -1.05
N HIS A 198 15.30 0.31 -0.14
CA HIS A 198 15.49 -0.80 0.78
C HIS A 198 15.79 -2.10 0.03
N ALA A 199 14.96 -2.48 -0.93
CA ALA A 199 15.16 -3.72 -1.69
C ALA A 199 16.51 -3.76 -2.42
N VAL A 200 16.93 -2.65 -3.05
CA VAL A 200 18.26 -2.59 -3.70
C VAL A 200 19.38 -2.68 -2.66
N ALA A 201 19.27 -2.01 -1.52
CA ALA A 201 20.28 -2.10 -0.46
C ALA A 201 20.44 -3.54 0.03
N HIS A 202 19.33 -4.25 0.25
CA HIS A 202 19.32 -5.65 0.65
C HIS A 202 19.94 -6.56 -0.42
N VAL A 203 19.64 -6.34 -1.71
CA VAL A 203 20.33 -7.08 -2.79
C VAL A 203 21.85 -6.92 -2.71
N LEU A 204 22.33 -5.69 -2.51
CA LEU A 204 23.77 -5.41 -2.42
C LEU A 204 24.40 -6.08 -1.20
N GLU A 205 23.70 -6.09 -0.06
CA GLU A 205 24.12 -6.82 1.14
C GLU A 205 24.19 -8.33 0.90
N MET A 206 23.10 -8.92 0.39
CA MET A 206 22.95 -10.37 0.21
C MET A 206 23.93 -10.93 -0.84
N GLN A 207 24.42 -10.10 -1.76
CA GLN A 207 25.45 -10.45 -2.73
C GLN A 207 26.89 -10.10 -2.27
N ASP A 208 27.09 -9.67 -1.02
CA ASP A 208 28.38 -9.22 -0.46
C ASP A 208 29.03 -8.07 -1.25
N ARG A 209 28.23 -7.25 -1.93
CA ARG A 209 28.66 -6.08 -2.72
C ARG A 209 28.80 -4.84 -1.84
N ARG A 210 29.60 -4.96 -0.77
CA ARG A 210 29.73 -3.94 0.29
C ARG A 210 30.08 -2.55 -0.20
N ALA A 211 31.00 -2.44 -1.17
CA ALA A 211 31.42 -1.16 -1.70
C ALA A 211 30.27 -0.44 -2.43
N ASP A 212 29.49 -1.19 -3.21
CA ASP A 212 28.29 -0.67 -3.87
C ASP A 212 27.23 -0.28 -2.84
N GLY A 213 27.04 -1.10 -1.79
CA GLY A 213 26.09 -0.83 -0.72
C GLY A 213 26.42 0.42 0.11
N VAL A 214 27.70 0.73 0.32
CA VAL A 214 28.12 1.99 0.99
C VAL A 214 27.93 3.21 0.07
N ALA A 215 28.05 3.02 -1.24
CA ALA A 215 27.85 4.09 -2.22
C ALA A 215 26.37 4.35 -2.54
N TRP A 216 25.50 3.40 -2.21
CA TRP A 216 24.05 3.45 -2.37
C TRP A 216 23.39 4.32 -1.31
#